data_AF-A0A3E3DN25-F1
#
_entry.id   AF-A0A3E3DN25-F1
#
_cell.length_a   1.000
_cell.length_b   1.000
_cell.length_c   1.000
_cell.angle_alpha   90.00
_cell.angle_beta   90.00
_cell.angle_gamma   90.00
#
_symmetry.space_group_name_H-M   'P 1'
#
loop_
_entity.id
_entity.type
_entity.pdbx_description
1 polymer ?
#
loop_
_entity_poly.entity_id
_entity_poly.type
_entity_poly.pdbx_seq_one_letter_code
_entity_poly.pdbx_strand_id
1 'polypeptide(L)'
;MNGMTEHSLLAMTDPVLLMVSAAAICFLGYFCARRFKNTNDFAKSVKLYLPLMAVADCIIVWGWNLDILLLAGIDICGFIVMALASNYYFYHGS
;
A
#
# COMPACT_ATOMS: atom_id res chain seq x y z
N MET A 1 18.73 -28.91 6.70
CA MET A 1 17.88 -27.81 6.23
C MET A 1 17.79 -26.79 7.36
N ASN A 2 18.81 -25.95 7.52
CA ASN A 2 18.89 -24.97 8.62
C ASN A 2 19.67 -23.77 8.11
N GLY A 3 19.09 -22.57 8.16
CA GLY A 3 19.80 -21.32 7.82
C GLY A 3 18.95 -20.15 7.32
N MET A 4 17.70 -20.35 6.88
CA MET A 4 16.90 -19.25 6.32
C MET A 4 16.04 -18.50 7.34
N THR A 5 15.83 -19.05 8.55
CA THR A 5 14.84 -18.53 9.50
C THR A 5 15.38 -17.50 10.49
N GLU A 6 16.67 -17.52 10.83
CA GLU A 6 17.21 -16.63 11.87
C GLU A 6 17.49 -15.20 11.39
N HIS A 7 17.49 -14.96 10.08
CA HIS A 7 17.65 -13.63 9.45
C HIS A 7 16.48 -13.22 8.56
N SER A 8 15.36 -13.92 8.62
CA SER A 8 14.19 -13.54 7.84
C SER A 8 13.65 -12.20 8.35
N LEU A 9 13.62 -11.19 7.49
CA LEU A 9 13.12 -9.84 7.81
C LEU A 9 11.71 -9.85 8.41
N LEU A 10 10.87 -10.76 7.92
CA LEU A 10 9.52 -11.01 8.43
C LEU A 10 9.51 -11.56 9.87
N ALA A 11 10.54 -12.29 10.29
CA ALA A 11 10.65 -12.85 11.65
C ALA A 11 11.19 -11.82 12.66
N MET A 12 11.90 -10.78 12.19
CA MET A 12 12.41 -9.69 13.02
C MET A 12 11.43 -8.52 13.15
N THR A 13 10.43 -8.45 12.27
CA THR A 13 9.45 -7.36 12.26
C THR A 13 8.18 -7.80 12.99
N ASP A 14 7.63 -6.92 13.85
CA ASP A 14 6.37 -7.18 14.53
C ASP A 14 5.24 -7.41 13.50
N PRO A 15 4.57 -8.58 13.51
CA PRO A 15 3.53 -8.90 12.54
C PRO A 15 2.32 -7.97 12.63
N VAL A 16 2.04 -7.41 13.81
CA VAL A 16 0.94 -6.43 13.98
C VAL A 16 1.29 -5.14 13.27
N LEU A 17 2.54 -4.69 13.37
CA LEU A 17 3.03 -3.48 12.72
C LEU A 17 2.95 -3.58 11.20
N LEU A 18 3.37 -4.73 10.65
CA LEU A 18 3.24 -5.06 9.23
C LEU A 18 1.78 -5.07 8.77
N MET A 19 0.88 -5.62 9.58
CA MET A 19 -0.54 -5.66 9.25
C MET A 19 -1.16 -4.26 9.25
N VAL A 20 -0.80 -3.40 10.22
CA VAL A 20 -1.29 -2.03 10.31
C VAL A 20 -0.77 -1.17 9.16
N SER A 21 0.51 -1.28 8.80
CA SER A 21 1.08 -0.55 7.67
C SER A 21 0.47 -1.01 6.34
N ALA A 22 0.31 -2.32 6.14
CA ALA A 22 -0.38 -2.87 4.97
C ALA A 22 -1.82 -2.37 4.85
N ALA A 23 -2.58 -2.41 5.94
CA ALA A 23 -3.96 -1.93 5.98
C ALA A 23 -4.04 -0.42 5.68
N ALA A 24 -3.14 0.39 6.25
CA ALA A 24 -3.11 1.83 6.04
C ALA A 24 -2.85 2.17 4.55
N ILE A 25 -1.85 1.55 3.93
CA ILE A 25 -1.50 1.78 2.52
C ILE A 25 -2.60 1.28 1.57
N CYS A 26 -3.21 0.13 1.88
CA CYS A 26 -4.37 -0.37 1.13
C CYS A 26 -5.59 0.57 1.25
N PHE A 27 -5.86 1.09 2.44
CA PHE A 27 -6.92 2.07 2.64
C PHE A 27 -6.66 3.36 1.87
N LEU A 28 -5.39 3.78 1.80
CA LEU A 28 -4.96 4.95 1.03
C LEU A 28 -5.18 4.74 -0.48
N GLY A 29 -4.82 3.58 -1.01
CA GLY A 29 -5.09 3.18 -2.39
C GLY A 29 -6.59 3.16 -2.71
N TYR A 30 -7.40 2.59 -1.82
CA TYR A 30 -8.86 2.60 -1.94
C TYR A 30 -9.45 4.02 -1.90
N PHE A 31 -8.97 4.87 -0.98
CA PHE A 31 -9.41 6.25 -0.88
C PHE A 31 -9.13 7.04 -2.16
N CYS A 32 -7.93 6.91 -2.73
CA CYS A 32 -7.57 7.52 -4.00
C CYS A 32 -8.52 7.07 -5.13
N ALA A 33 -8.79 5.76 -5.25
CA ALA A 33 -9.74 5.24 -6.24
C ALA A 33 -11.16 5.80 -6.03
N ARG A 34 -11.65 5.82 -4.79
CA ARG A 34 -12.99 6.32 -4.44
C ARG A 34 -13.14 7.81 -4.71
N ARG A 35 -12.09 8.61 -4.52
CA ARG A 35 -12.08 10.06 -4.76
C ARG A 35 -12.34 10.41 -6.22
N PHE A 36 -11.84 9.59 -7.14
CA PHE A 36 -11.96 9.77 -8.60
C PHE A 36 -12.97 8.84 -9.26
N LYS A 37 -13.83 8.16 -8.48
CA LYS A 37 -14.86 7.25 -9.01
C LYS A 37 -15.74 7.89 -10.10
N ASN A 38 -16.00 9.19 -10.00
CA ASN A 38 -16.91 9.92 -10.90
C ASN A 38 -16.23 10.42 -12.17
N THR A 39 -14.90 10.42 -12.19
CA THR A 39 -14.11 10.94 -13.31
C THR A 39 -13.60 9.82 -14.22
N ASN A 40 -13.75 8.55 -13.80
CA ASN A 40 -13.27 7.36 -14.53
C ASN A 40 -11.80 7.50 -14.98
N ASP A 41 -10.97 8.11 -14.13
CA ASP A 41 -9.64 8.57 -14.51
C ASP A 41 -8.58 7.94 -13.60
N PHE A 42 -8.21 6.70 -13.92
CA PHE A 42 -7.24 5.91 -13.12
C PHE A 42 -5.91 6.67 -12.97
N ALA A 43 -5.49 7.38 -14.01
CA ALA A 43 -4.27 8.17 -13.99
C ALA A 43 -4.29 9.26 -12.90
N LYS A 44 -5.46 9.86 -12.59
CA LYS A 44 -5.58 10.83 -11.50
C LYS A 44 -5.47 10.16 -10.13
N SER A 45 -6.05 8.97 -9.96
CA SER A 45 -5.90 8.18 -8.74
C SER A 45 -4.43 7.86 -8.48
N VAL A 46 -3.68 7.42 -9.50
CA VAL A 46 -2.24 7.14 -9.39
C VAL A 46 -1.43 8.40 -9.07
N LYS A 47 -1.71 9.52 -9.74
CA LYS A 47 -1.03 10.80 -9.50
C LYS A 47 -1.23 11.32 -8.08
N LEU A 48 -2.37 11.02 -7.44
CA LEU A 48 -2.62 11.37 -6.05
C LEU A 48 -2.02 10.32 -5.09
N TYR A 49 -2.06 9.05 -5.47
CA TYR A 49 -1.55 7.94 -4.66
C TYR A 49 -0.03 8.00 -4.48
N LEU A 50 0.74 8.20 -5.56
CA LEU A 50 2.21 8.23 -5.48
C LEU A 50 2.78 9.21 -4.43
N PRO A 51 2.38 10.50 -4.39
CA PRO A 51 2.89 11.41 -3.36
C PRO A 51 2.39 11.06 -1.96
N LEU A 52 1.15 10.56 -1.80
CA LEU A 52 0.63 10.17 -0.49
C LEU A 52 1.30 8.90 0.04
N MET A 53 1.57 7.93 -0.84
CA MET A 53 2.36 6.73 -0.58
C MET A 53 3.75 7.13 -0.12
N ALA A 54 4.47 7.96 -0.88
CA ALA A 54 5.81 8.41 -0.51
C ALA A 54 5.85 9.14 0.85
N VAL A 55 4.81 9.90 1.20
CA VAL A 55 4.68 10.52 2.53
C VAL A 55 4.46 9.46 3.62
N ALA A 56 3.59 8.49 3.38
CA ALA A 56 3.36 7.38 4.31
C ALA A 56 4.63 6.54 4.50
N ASP A 57 5.39 6.31 3.43
CA ASP A 57 6.65 5.58 3.45
C ASP A 57 7.70 6.30 4.31
N CYS A 58 7.84 7.62 4.13
CA CYS A 58 8.71 8.43 4.99
C CYS A 58 8.31 8.29 6.47
N ILE A 59 7.01 8.31 6.79
CA ILE A 59 6.52 8.16 8.16
C ILE A 59 6.81 6.75 8.70
N ILE A 60 6.61 5.71 7.90
CA ILE A 60 6.82 4.32 8.32
C ILE A 60 8.31 4.01 8.50
N VAL A 61 9.17 4.46 7.59
CA VAL A 61 10.63 4.27 7.69
C VAL A 61 11.20 5.04 8.86
N TRP A 62 10.86 6.33 9.03
CA TRP A 62 11.44 7.13 10.11
C TRP A 62 10.77 6.89 11.47
N GLY A 63 9.47 6.63 11.51
CA GLY A 63 8.73 6.42 12.74
C GLY A 63 8.87 5.00 13.29
N TRP A 64 8.91 4.00 12.41
CA TRP A 64 8.84 2.59 12.78
C TRP A 64 10.04 1.75 12.36
N ASN A 65 11.04 2.34 11.67
CA ASN A 65 12.23 1.63 11.19
C ASN A 65 11.91 0.35 10.41
N LEU A 66 10.80 0.37 9.67
CA LEU A 66 10.39 -0.77 8.86
C LEU A 66 11.33 -0.90 7.66
N ASP A 67 11.65 -2.14 7.32
CA ASP A 67 12.61 -2.40 6.26
C ASP A 67 12.05 -2.00 4.88
N ILE A 68 12.89 -1.36 4.07
CA ILE A 68 12.48 -0.79 2.77
C ILE A 68 11.94 -1.89 1.84
N LEU A 69 12.48 -3.10 1.94
CA LEU A 69 12.01 -4.24 1.15
C LEU A 69 10.59 -4.67 1.51
N LEU A 70 10.25 -4.65 2.80
CA LEU A 70 8.90 -4.96 3.28
C LEU A 70 7.91 -3.85 2.90
N LEU A 71 8.37 -2.60 3.00
CA LEU A 71 7.59 -1.43 2.59
C LEU A 71 7.25 -1.45 1.10
N ALA A 72 8.21 -1.76 0.24
CA ALA A 72 7.97 -1.91 -1.19
C ALA A 72 6.91 -3.00 -1.51
N GLY A 73 6.90 -4.09 -0.73
CA GLY A 73 5.86 -5.11 -0.84
C GLY A 73 4.47 -4.57 -0.46
N ILE A 74 4.40 -3.78 0.62
CA ILE A 74 3.16 -3.12 1.07
C ILE A 74 2.65 -2.11 0.03
N ASP A 75 3.53 -1.35 -0.60
CA ASP A 75 3.17 -0.38 -1.64
C ASP A 75 2.54 -1.03 -2.85
N ILE A 76 3.08 -2.18 -3.26
CA ILE A 76 2.49 -3.01 -4.32
C ILE A 76 1.09 -3.45 -3.92
N CYS A 77 0.86 -3.86 -2.68
CA CYS A 77 -0.48 -4.21 -2.19
C CYS A 77 -1.45 -3.04 -2.30
N GLY A 78 -1.06 -1.83 -1.87
CA GLY A 78 -1.89 -0.64 -1.99
C GLY A 78 -2.18 -0.25 -3.43
N PHE A 79 -1.20 -0.40 -4.32
CA PHE A 79 -1.36 -0.14 -5.75
C PHE A 79 -2.35 -1.12 -6.41
N ILE A 80 -2.27 -2.41 -6.07
CA ILE A 80 -3.22 -3.44 -6.53
C ILE A 80 -4.63 -3.12 -6.05
N VAL A 81 -4.81 -2.76 -4.77
CA VAL A 81 -6.11 -2.37 -4.23
C VAL A 81 -6.68 -1.16 -4.96
N MET A 82 -5.86 -0.14 -5.22
CA MET A 82 -6.28 1.02 -6.01
C MET A 82 -6.70 0.63 -7.44
N ALA A 83 -5.95 -0.25 -8.10
CA ALA A 83 -6.27 -0.73 -9.44
C ALA A 83 -7.59 -1.53 -9.45
N LEU A 84 -7.76 -2.46 -8.52
CA LEU A 84 -8.99 -3.25 -8.37
C LEU A 84 -10.20 -2.38 -8.05
N ALA A 85 -10.07 -1.44 -7.11
CA ALA A 85 -11.14 -0.53 -6.74
C ALA A 85 -11.51 0.40 -7.90
N SER A 86 -10.52 0.94 -8.61
CA SER A 86 -10.77 1.76 -9.80
C SER A 86 -11.48 0.94 -10.86
N ASN A 87 -11.01 -0.28 -11.16
CA ASN A 87 -11.63 -1.20 -12.10
C ASN A 87 -13.08 -1.53 -11.71
N TYR A 88 -13.35 -1.76 -10.43
CA TYR A 88 -14.71 -1.97 -9.94
C TYR A 88 -15.60 -0.76 -10.23
N TYR A 89 -15.12 0.46 -9.97
CA TYR A 89 -15.87 1.69 -10.29
C TYR A 89 -16.06 1.93 -11.79
N PHE A 90 -15.17 1.44 -12.66
CA PHE A 90 -15.40 1.47 -14.11
C PHE A 90 -16.58 0.57 -14.53
N TYR A 91 -16.68 -0.63 -13.96
CA TYR A 91 -17.70 -1.63 -14.35
C TYR A 91 -19.04 -1.51 -13.61
N HIS A 92 -19.02 -0.98 -12.38
CA HIS A 92 -20.19 -0.88 -11.50
C HIS A 92 -20.50 0.57 -11.08
N GLY A 93 -19.82 1.54 -11.69
CA GLY A 93 -20.08 2.96 -11.49
C GLY A 93 -21.33 3.41 -12.24
N SER A 94 -22.49 3.13 -11.65
CA SER A 94 -23.79 3.76 -11.89
C SER A 94 -24.23 4.50 -10.63
#